data_AF-A0A1H3I7H6-F1
#
_entry.id   AF-A0A1H3I7H6-F1
#
_cell.length_a   1.000
_cell.length_b   1.000
_cell.length_c   1.000
_cell.angle_alpha   90.00
_cell.angle_beta   90.00
_cell.angle_gamma   90.00
#
_symmetry.space_group_name_H-M   'P 1'
#
loop_
_entity.id
_entity.type
_entity.pdbx_description
1 polymer ?
#
loop_
_entity_poly.entity_id
_entity_poly.type
_entity_poly.pdbx_seq_one_letter_code
_entity_poly.pdbx_strand_id
1 'polypeptide(L)'
;MTRARLTELKHALERDGWRIEGESGADALFHVERERIVWRLRRGDARERLDFQLFAPLGGPTERLADLSHVDAQRSGRRLYFDKIASAQWRANLPAFVSALASL
;
A
#
# COMPACT_ATOMS: atom_id res chain seq x y z
N MET A 1 -9.64 10.65 4.14
CA MET A 1 -9.47 10.14 2.76
C MET A 1 -8.43 9.03 2.65
N THR A 2 -7.24 9.12 3.26
CA THR A 2 -6.18 8.10 3.12
C THR A 2 -6.60 6.68 3.53
N ARG A 3 -7.34 6.54 4.64
CA ARG A 3 -7.86 5.22 5.06
C ARG A 3 -8.68 4.52 3.98
N ALA A 4 -9.60 5.23 3.33
CA ALA A 4 -10.43 4.68 2.25
C ALA A 4 -9.59 4.13 1.08
N ARG A 5 -8.43 4.74 0.80
CA ARG A 5 -7.55 4.36 -0.31
C ARG A 5 -6.69 3.15 0.01
N LEU A 6 -6.18 3.08 1.24
CA LEU A 6 -5.55 1.86 1.75
C LEU A 6 -6.57 0.71 1.75
N THR A 7 -7.82 0.95 2.16
CA THR A 7 -8.90 -0.03 2.04
C THR A 7 -9.16 -0.43 0.58
N GLU A 8 -9.15 0.51 -0.36
CA GLU A 8 -9.33 0.21 -1.78
C GLU A 8 -8.17 -0.62 -2.35
N LEU A 9 -6.92 -0.29 -2.02
CA LEU A 9 -5.74 -1.07 -2.39
C LEU A 9 -5.82 -2.48 -1.79
N LYS A 10 -6.20 -2.61 -0.52
CA LYS A 10 -6.45 -3.90 0.13
C LYS A 10 -7.48 -4.71 -0.65
N HIS A 11 -8.65 -4.15 -0.94
CA HIS A 11 -9.70 -4.84 -1.69
C HIS A 11 -9.25 -5.21 -3.10
N ALA A 12 -8.41 -4.40 -3.75
CA ALA A 12 -7.85 -4.74 -5.05
C ALA A 12 -6.87 -5.93 -4.97
N LEU A 13 -5.98 -5.93 -3.97
CA LEU A 13 -5.07 -7.04 -3.69
C LEU A 13 -5.82 -8.34 -3.41
N GLU A 14 -6.85 -8.27 -2.56
CA GLU A 14 -7.67 -9.44 -2.19
C GLU A 14 -8.44 -10.02 -3.38
N ARG A 15 -8.97 -9.16 -4.25
CA ARG A 15 -9.63 -9.59 -5.50
C ARG A 15 -8.67 -10.31 -6.46
N ASP A 16 -7.39 -9.96 -6.42
CA ASP A 16 -6.33 -10.60 -7.21
C ASP A 16 -5.72 -11.82 -6.49
N GLY A 17 -6.28 -12.21 -5.34
CA GLY A 17 -5.90 -13.41 -4.58
C GLY A 17 -4.79 -13.20 -3.55
N TRP A 18 -4.29 -11.98 -3.38
CA TRP A 18 -3.32 -11.67 -2.34
C TRP A 18 -3.98 -11.60 -0.96
N ARG A 19 -3.28 -12.10 0.06
CA ARG A 19 -3.65 -11.99 1.47
C ARG A 19 -2.58 -11.22 2.22
N ILE A 20 -2.98 -10.30 3.08
CA ILE A 20 -2.07 -9.58 3.96
C ILE A 20 -1.81 -10.46 5.19
N GLU A 21 -0.56 -10.84 5.42
CA GLU A 21 -0.14 -11.66 6.55
C GLU A 21 0.00 -10.81 7.83
N GLY A 22 -0.39 -11.37 8.97
CA GLY A 22 -0.31 -10.68 10.27
C GLY A 22 -1.42 -9.64 10.49
N GLU A 23 -2.52 -9.73 9.75
CA GLU A 23 -3.71 -8.91 9.91
C GLU A 23 -4.47 -9.26 11.21
N SER A 24 -3.90 -8.88 12.35
CA SER A 24 -4.52 -9.05 13.66
C SER A 24 -5.41 -7.83 13.97
N GLY A 25 -6.52 -7.69 13.24
CA GLY A 25 -7.50 -6.62 13.43
C GLY A 25 -7.32 -5.41 12.50
N ALA A 26 -8.38 -4.62 12.36
CA ALA A 26 -8.49 -3.53 11.39
C ALA A 26 -7.43 -2.41 11.57
N ASP A 27 -6.90 -2.23 12.78
CA ASP A 27 -5.89 -1.21 13.08
C ASP A 27 -4.48 -1.62 12.64
N ALA A 28 -4.19 -2.92 12.49
CA ALA A 28 -2.87 -3.39 12.06
C ALA A 28 -2.54 -2.93 10.63
N LEU A 29 -3.55 -2.78 9.77
CA LEU A 29 -3.40 -2.27 8.40
C LEU A 29 -2.93 -0.82 8.33
N PHE A 30 -3.19 -0.05 9.38
CA PHE A 30 -2.91 1.37 9.46
C PHE A 30 -1.83 1.71 10.47
N HIS A 31 -1.20 0.68 11.07
CA HIS A 31 -0.18 0.87 12.08
C HIS A 31 1.10 1.42 11.42
N VAL A 32 1.47 2.64 11.80
CA VAL A 32 2.71 3.28 11.38
C VAL A 32 3.78 2.94 12.40
N GLU A 33 4.85 2.31 11.95
CA GLU A 33 6.05 2.04 12.76
C GLU A 33 7.25 2.69 12.08
N ARG A 34 7.91 3.64 12.76
CA ARG A 34 9.07 4.38 12.21
C ARG A 34 8.77 5.00 10.83
N GLU A 35 7.72 5.80 10.75
CA GLU A 35 7.32 6.56 9.54
C GLU A 35 6.87 5.70 8.35
N ARG A 36 6.66 4.40 8.56
CA ARG A 36 6.19 3.49 7.51
C ARG A 36 5.09 2.56 7.98
N ILE A 37 4.26 2.13 7.04
CA ILE A 37 3.39 0.97 7.21
C ILE A 37 4.01 -0.17 6.41
N VAL A 38 3.97 -1.39 6.93
CA VAL A 38 4.52 -2.56 6.23
C VAL A 38 3.43 -3.61 6.07
N TRP A 39 3.12 -3.97 4.84
CA TRP A 39 2.25 -5.11 4.55
C TRP A 39 3.07 -6.26 3.96
N ARG A 40 2.91 -7.44 4.53
CA ARG A 40 3.44 -8.68 3.97
C ARG A 40 2.32 -9.36 3.21
N LEU A 41 2.54 -9.68 1.94
CA LEU A 41 1.53 -10.25 1.05
C LEU A 41 1.89 -11.69 0.70
N ARG A 42 0.86 -12.54 0.61
CA ARG A 42 0.98 -13.92 0.12
C ARG A 42 -0.12 -14.26 -0.87
N ARG A 43 0.24 -14.99 -1.93
CA ARG A 43 -0.70 -15.58 -2.90
C ARG A 43 -0.17 -16.93 -3.37
N GLY A 44 -0.76 -18.03 -2.89
CA GLY A 44 -0.16 -19.36 -3.04
C GLY A 44 1.23 -19.39 -2.40
N ASP A 45 2.24 -19.75 -3.20
CA ASP A 45 3.66 -19.72 -2.80
C ASP A 45 4.35 -18.37 -3.07
N ALA A 46 3.69 -17.45 -3.79
CA ALA A 46 4.21 -16.13 -4.04
C ALA A 46 4.16 -15.27 -2.77
N ARG A 47 5.24 -14.50 -2.53
CA ARG A 47 5.38 -13.55 -1.44
C ARG A 47 5.85 -12.20 -1.98
N GLU A 48 5.30 -11.14 -1.41
CA GLU A 48 5.66 -9.75 -1.70
C GLU A 48 5.60 -8.93 -0.40
N ARG A 49 6.32 -7.81 -0.35
CA ARG A 49 6.29 -6.86 0.76
C ARG A 49 6.03 -5.46 0.23
N LEU A 50 5.06 -4.78 0.82
CA LEU A 50 4.73 -3.40 0.52
C LEU A 50 5.16 -2.50 1.67
N ASP A 51 5.99 -1.51 1.37
CA ASP A 51 6.45 -0.49 2.32
C ASP A 51 5.83 0.85 1.95
N PHE A 52 4.97 1.34 2.83
CA PHE A 52 4.25 2.59 2.68
C PHE A 52 5.04 3.70 3.37
N GLN A 53 5.37 4.77 2.66
CA GLN A 53 6.19 5.87 3.18
C GLN A 53 5.32 7.07 3.56
N LEU A 54 5.55 7.61 4.76
CA LEU A 54 4.88 8.81 5.25
C LEU A 54 5.89 9.95 5.40
N PHE A 55 5.55 11.17 4.95
CA PHE A 55 6.44 12.33 5.06
C PHE A 55 5.69 13.54 5.61
N ALA A 56 6.13 14.04 6.77
CA ALA A 56 5.62 15.30 7.29
C ALA A 56 5.94 16.45 6.32
N PRO A 57 5.22 17.58 6.40
CA PRO A 57 5.69 18.82 5.80
C PRO A 57 7.15 19.07 6.22
N LEU A 58 8.03 19.32 5.24
CA LEU A 58 9.50 19.48 5.41
C LEU A 58 10.30 18.19 5.68
N GLY A 59 9.71 17.00 5.49
CA GLY A 59 10.44 15.73 5.53
C GLY A 59 10.77 15.21 6.94
N GLY A 60 10.14 15.77 7.97
CA GLY A 60 10.28 15.29 9.34
C GLY A 60 9.49 14.00 9.62
N PRO A 61 9.74 13.37 10.80
CA PRO A 61 8.99 12.21 11.25
C PRO A 61 7.50 12.48 11.36
N THR A 62 6.70 11.49 10.95
CA THR A 62 5.25 11.52 11.12
C THR A 62 4.66 10.13 11.27
N GLU A 63 3.59 10.07 12.06
CA GLU A 63 2.72 8.90 12.21
C GLU A 63 1.32 9.18 11.63
N ARG A 64 1.12 10.36 11.05
CA ARG A 64 -0.18 10.76 10.51
C ARG A 64 -0.40 10.09 9.17
N LEU A 65 -1.38 9.19 9.08
CA LEU A 65 -1.82 8.61 7.80
C LEU A 65 -2.14 9.64 6.71
N ALA A 66 -2.47 10.88 7.08
CA ALA A 66 -2.67 11.95 6.10
C ALA A 66 -1.41 12.25 5.27
N ASP A 67 -0.23 11.95 5.82
CA ASP A 67 1.08 12.22 5.23
C ASP A 67 1.60 11.05 4.37
N LEU A 68 0.75 10.05 4.09
CA LEU A 68 1.08 8.93 3.23
C LEU A 68 1.37 9.41 1.80
N SER A 69 2.59 9.16 1.34
CA SER A 69 3.07 9.58 0.02
C SER A 69 2.95 8.47 -1.02
N HIS A 70 3.59 7.32 -0.80
CA HIS A 70 3.62 6.24 -1.77
C HIS A 70 3.80 4.89 -1.09
N VAL A 71 3.59 3.83 -1.86
CA VAL A 71 3.92 2.46 -1.49
C VAL A 71 4.91 1.88 -2.49
N ASP A 72 5.93 1.21 -1.94
CA ASP A 72 6.95 0.49 -2.69
C ASP A 72 6.80 -1.01 -2.49
N ALA A 73 6.61 -1.72 -3.59
CA ALA A 73 6.67 -3.17 -3.63
C ALA A 73 8.13 -3.62 -3.74
N GLN A 74 8.62 -4.31 -2.71
CA GLN A 74 10.03 -4.56 -2.53
C GLN A 74 10.59 -5.57 -3.52
N ARG A 75 9.83 -6.62 -3.87
CA ARG A 75 10.29 -7.67 -4.80
C ARG A 75 10.13 -7.24 -6.26
N SER A 76 9.00 -6.61 -6.61
CA SER A 76 8.75 -6.13 -7.97
C SER A 76 9.42 -4.79 -8.29
N GLY A 77 9.91 -4.05 -7.30
CA GLY A 77 10.50 -2.71 -7.47
C GLY A 77 9.48 -1.65 -7.93
N ARG A 78 8.18 -1.91 -7.78
CA ARG A 78 7.11 -1.04 -8.28
C ARG A 78 6.64 -0.06 -7.23
N ARG A 79 6.22 1.12 -7.68
CA ARG A 79 5.74 2.21 -6.83
C ARG A 79 4.34 2.66 -7.19
N LEU A 80 3.51 2.95 -6.19
CA LEU A 80 2.19 3.59 -6.35
C LEU A 80 2.09 4.83 -5.44
N TYR A 81 1.75 5.97 -6.02
CA TYR A 81 1.66 7.28 -5.36
C TYR A 81 0.24 7.60 -4.86
N PHE A 82 0.12 8.17 -3.65
CA PHE A 82 -1.13 8.51 -2.96
C PHE A 82 -1.55 10.00 -3.07
N ASP A 83 -0.76 10.79 -3.76
CA ASP A 83 -0.85 12.25 -3.87
C ASP A 83 -1.67 12.68 -5.11
N LYS A 84 -1.92 11.78 -6.07
CA LYS A 84 -2.71 12.07 -7.30
C LYS A 84 -4.14 11.51 -7.30
N ILE A 85 -4.72 11.30 -6.12
CA ILE A 85 -5.85 10.36 -5.99
C ILE A 85 -7.21 10.87 -6.48
N ALA A 86 -7.45 12.18 -6.61
CA ALA A 86 -8.70 12.66 -7.21
C ALA A 86 -8.76 12.51 -8.75
N SER A 87 -7.69 12.00 -9.38
CA SER A 87 -7.56 11.97 -10.83
C SER A 87 -7.91 10.61 -11.43
N ALA A 88 -8.29 10.59 -12.71
CA ALA A 88 -8.41 9.38 -13.52
C ALA A 88 -7.17 8.45 -13.43
N GLN A 89 -6.03 9.01 -13.03
CA GLN A 89 -4.77 8.31 -12.86
C GLN A 89 -4.79 7.28 -11.73
N TRP A 90 -5.50 7.50 -10.61
CA TRP A 90 -5.61 6.48 -9.55
C TRP A 90 -6.35 5.24 -10.03
N ARG A 91 -7.47 5.45 -10.73
CA ARG A 91 -8.29 4.37 -11.30
C ARG A 91 -7.53 3.56 -12.36
N ALA A 92 -6.58 4.17 -13.07
CA ALA A 92 -5.71 3.46 -14.01
C ALA A 92 -4.53 2.77 -13.31
N ASN A 93 -3.88 3.45 -12.35
CA ASN A 93 -2.64 2.99 -11.74
C ASN A 93 -2.85 1.86 -10.73
N LEU A 94 -3.96 1.88 -9.97
CA LEU A 94 -4.21 0.87 -8.94
C LEU A 94 -4.35 -0.54 -9.54
N PRO A 95 -5.21 -0.79 -10.55
CA PRO A 95 -5.29 -2.11 -11.19
C PRO A 95 -3.97 -2.53 -11.86
N ALA A 96 -3.29 -1.59 -12.52
CA ALA A 96 -2.00 -1.85 -13.18
C ALA A 96 -0.90 -2.21 -12.16
N PHE A 97 -0.88 -1.56 -11.01
CA PHE A 97 0.03 -1.89 -9.91
C PHE A 97 -0.23 -3.29 -9.38
N VAL A 98 -1.48 -3.62 -9.04
CA VAL A 98 -1.85 -4.93 -8.49
C VAL A 98 -1.59 -6.06 -9.49
N SER A 99 -2.03 -5.90 -10.74
CA SER A 99 -1.77 -6.87 -11.82
C SER A 99 -0.29 -7.11 -12.06
N ALA A 100 0.55 -6.12 -11.81
CA ALA A 100 1.98 -6.30 -11.96
C ALA A 100 2.63 -7.08 -10.81
N LEU A 101 2.10 -6.99 -9.58
CA LEU A 101 2.53 -7.85 -8.48
C LEU A 101 2.23 -9.31 -8.81
N ALA A 102 1.13 -9.56 -9.53
CA ALA A 102 0.72 -10.88 -9.95
C ALA A 102 1.64 -11.57 -10.97
N SER A 103 2.50 -10.82 -11.64
CA SER A 103 3.31 -11.30 -12.76
C SER A 103 4.70 -11.83 -12.32
N LEU A 104 4.91 -11.99 -11.01
CA LEU A 104 6.11 -12.52 -10.35
C LEU A 104 5.94 -13.99 -9.94
#